data_AF-A0A5N5SPL4-F1
#
_entry.id   AF-A0A5N5SPL4-F1
#
_cell.length_a   1.000
_cell.length_b   1.000
_cell.length_c   1.000
_cell.angle_alpha   90.00
_cell.angle_beta   90.00
_cell.angle_gamma   90.00
#
_symmetry.space_group_name_H-M   'P 1'
#
loop_
_entity.id
_entity.type
_entity.pdbx_description
1 polymer ?
#
loop_
_entity_poly.entity_id
_entity_poly.type
_entity_poly.pdbx_seq_one_letter_code
_entity_poly.pdbx_strand_id
1 'polypeptide(L)'
;MIIRRFPSSHNLRENGDRKYAFKNHNNNSPTKMPNNNSPNKNLLVALNNKLSKQSITHESSCTSFILNNEDSIRFFILAALIILYMTVGAAVFFALEEPHETERLKSFQTSLSLSIEDIKASIEGRNITMVQIEELLYLWGNASEDGFVSSNRKWDYAGSFHFVYTVVSTTGFGATAPNTSGGKIFLIFYGLLGCSSGILFFNLFLERIITVITWIMKVLNKRQDEHLQLKAHSEERSNDDDDVLDDWKPSVYWVIFYLTVFSATFGG
;
A
#
# COMPACT_ATOMS: atom_id res chain seq x y z
N MET A 1 18.68 12.14 29.78
CA MET A 1 19.41 11.80 31.02
C MET A 1 18.50 12.08 32.22
N ILE A 2 17.67 11.12 32.63
CA ILE A 2 17.10 11.05 34.00
C ILE A 2 16.95 9.57 34.35
N ILE A 3 17.80 9.12 35.26
CA ILE A 3 17.93 7.76 35.79
C ILE A 3 17.00 7.66 37.00
N ARG A 4 16.06 6.69 37.03
CA ARG A 4 15.34 6.35 38.27
C ARG A 4 16.04 5.17 38.96
N ARG A 5 16.56 5.49 40.15
CA ARG A 5 17.24 4.64 41.13
C ARG A 5 16.31 3.54 41.68
N PHE A 6 16.88 2.35 41.83
CA PHE A 6 16.51 1.34 42.83
C PHE A 6 16.85 1.83 44.25
N PRO A 7 16.18 1.29 45.29
CA PRO A 7 16.89 0.96 46.52
C PRO A 7 16.71 -0.50 46.93
N SER A 8 17.79 -1.01 47.51
CA SER A 8 18.01 -2.35 48.06
C SER A 8 17.33 -2.56 49.42
N SER A 9 17.02 -3.84 49.63
CA SER A 9 16.90 -4.63 50.87
C SER A 9 17.49 -4.08 52.17
N HIS A 10 16.78 -4.32 53.29
CA HIS A 10 17.40 -4.82 54.53
C HIS A 10 16.43 -5.60 55.44
N ASN A 11 16.99 -6.65 56.06
CA ASN A 11 16.44 -7.72 56.90
C ASN A 11 15.91 -7.32 58.29
N LEU A 12 14.92 -8.09 58.80
CA LEU A 12 14.72 -8.50 60.22
C LEU A 12 13.95 -9.85 60.18
N ARG A 13 14.54 -11.04 60.42
CA ARG A 13 15.02 -11.69 61.66
C ARG A 13 13.90 -12.30 62.55
N GLU A 14 13.92 -13.64 62.59
CA GLU A 14 13.52 -14.63 63.64
C GLU A 14 12.31 -14.37 64.54
N ASN A 15 11.42 -15.37 64.72
CA ASN A 15 11.51 -16.38 65.81
C ASN A 15 10.19 -17.20 65.92
N GLY A 16 10.27 -18.46 66.37
CA GLY A 16 9.20 -19.07 67.19
C GLY A 16 8.60 -20.40 66.74
N ASP A 17 9.32 -21.49 67.00
CA ASP A 17 8.77 -22.86 67.10
C ASP A 17 7.69 -23.00 68.19
N ARG A 18 6.64 -23.80 67.91
CA ARG A 18 6.03 -24.69 68.93
C ARG A 18 5.17 -25.81 68.30
N LYS A 19 5.68 -27.04 68.47
CA LYS A 19 5.00 -28.33 68.26
C LYS A 19 3.89 -28.57 69.29
N TYR A 20 2.82 -29.28 68.91
CA TYR A 20 2.23 -30.38 69.69
C TYR A 20 1.64 -31.45 68.74
N ALA A 21 1.75 -32.71 69.17
CA ALA A 21 1.61 -33.94 68.40
C ALA A 21 0.42 -34.79 68.89
N PHE A 22 0.26 -35.99 68.26
CA PHE A 22 -0.56 -37.20 68.58
C PHE A 22 -1.82 -37.40 67.70
N LYS A 23 -2.16 -38.58 67.11
CA LYS A 23 -1.58 -39.95 67.10
C LYS A 23 -2.37 -40.91 66.15
N ASN A 24 -1.64 -41.88 65.55
CA ASN A 24 -2.01 -43.26 65.08
C ASN A 24 -3.08 -43.50 63.99
N HIS A 25 -3.05 -44.54 63.12
CA HIS A 25 -2.18 -45.73 62.92
C HIS A 25 -2.36 -46.30 61.47
N ASN A 26 -1.39 -47.12 61.05
CA ASN A 26 -1.41 -48.23 60.07
C ASN A 26 -0.86 -48.06 58.62
N ASN A 27 0.44 -48.38 58.50
CA ASN A 27 1.05 -49.47 57.71
C ASN A 27 0.60 -49.72 56.27
N ASN A 28 1.42 -49.31 55.30
CA ASN A 28 2.28 -50.18 54.47
C ASN A 28 2.96 -49.38 53.34
N SER A 29 4.22 -49.67 53.07
CA SER A 29 5.01 -49.18 51.92
C SER A 29 5.85 -50.35 51.40
N PRO A 30 6.47 -50.33 50.19
CA PRO A 30 6.49 -49.25 49.19
C PRO A 30 6.35 -49.72 47.71
N THR A 31 5.78 -48.91 46.82
CA THR A 31 6.30 -48.74 45.44
C THR A 31 5.87 -47.39 44.86
N LYS A 32 6.89 -46.60 44.50
CA LYS A 32 6.80 -45.35 43.73
C LYS A 32 6.28 -45.62 42.31
N MET A 33 5.33 -44.79 41.85
CA MET A 33 5.44 -44.08 40.57
C MET A 33 4.70 -42.72 40.72
N PRO A 34 5.36 -41.56 40.53
CA PRO A 34 4.68 -40.28 40.55
C PRO A 34 3.89 -40.09 39.24
N ASN A 35 2.61 -39.78 39.39
CA ASN A 35 1.73 -39.31 38.33
C ASN A 35 2.32 -38.03 37.70
N ASN A 36 2.77 -38.13 36.45
CA ASN A 36 3.46 -37.06 35.74
C ASN A 36 2.44 -36.11 35.10
N ASN A 37 1.66 -35.40 35.92
CA ASN A 37 0.93 -34.21 35.48
C ASN A 37 1.94 -33.08 35.30
N SER A 38 2.55 -33.03 34.11
CA SER A 38 3.53 -32.03 33.72
C SER A 38 2.96 -30.62 33.87
N PRO A 39 3.50 -29.79 34.79
CA PRO A 39 3.08 -28.39 34.97
C PRO A 39 3.25 -27.54 33.70
N ASN A 40 4.06 -28.04 32.75
CA ASN A 40 4.42 -27.35 31.53
C ASN A 40 3.29 -27.28 30.50
N LYS A 41 2.39 -28.28 30.42
CA LYS A 41 1.29 -28.22 29.43
C LYS A 41 0.32 -27.09 29.75
N ASN A 42 -0.03 -26.92 31.03
CA ASN A 42 -0.93 -25.85 31.47
C ASN A 42 -0.27 -24.47 31.35
N LEU A 43 1.05 -24.39 31.53
CA LEU A 43 1.81 -23.15 31.39
C LEU A 43 1.97 -22.74 29.92
N LEU A 44 2.18 -23.71 29.03
CA LEU A 44 2.26 -23.49 27.59
C LEU A 44 0.89 -23.12 27.01
N VAL A 45 -0.18 -23.74 27.48
CA VAL A 45 -1.57 -23.36 27.13
C VAL A 45 -1.90 -21.97 27.68
N ALA A 46 -1.49 -21.65 28.91
CA ALA A 46 -1.70 -20.32 29.49
C ALA A 46 -0.90 -19.24 28.76
N LEU A 47 0.36 -19.52 28.38
CA LEU A 47 1.19 -18.62 27.58
C LEU A 47 0.62 -18.44 26.17
N ASN A 48 0.15 -19.51 25.52
CA ASN A 48 -0.47 -19.43 24.20
C ASN A 48 -1.78 -18.63 24.24
N ASN A 49 -2.59 -18.81 25.29
CA ASN A 49 -3.80 -18.03 25.52
C ASN A 49 -3.52 -16.56 25.88
N LYS A 50 -2.37 -16.27 26.49
CA LYS A 50 -1.93 -14.91 26.81
C LYS A 50 -1.38 -14.20 25.59
N LEU A 51 -0.60 -14.90 24.76
CA LEU A 51 -0.07 -14.42 23.48
C LEU A 51 -1.20 -14.21 22.46
N SER A 52 -2.18 -15.12 22.40
CA SER A 52 -3.38 -14.93 21.56
C SER A 52 -4.22 -13.76 22.07
N LYS A 53 -4.46 -13.62 23.37
CA LYS A 53 -5.13 -12.42 23.91
C LYS A 53 -4.35 -11.13 23.63
N GLN A 54 -3.02 -11.16 23.63
CA GLN A 54 -2.18 -10.00 23.36
C GLN A 54 -2.14 -9.63 21.87
N SER A 55 -2.21 -10.60 20.95
CA SER A 55 -2.38 -10.31 19.52
C SER A 55 -3.79 -9.82 19.20
N ILE A 56 -4.82 -10.42 19.84
CA ILE A 56 -6.23 -10.04 19.67
C ILE A 56 -6.52 -8.64 20.22
N THR A 57 -5.86 -8.22 21.32
CA THR A 57 -6.04 -6.86 21.86
C THR A 57 -5.43 -5.78 20.97
N HIS A 58 -4.34 -6.09 20.27
CA HIS A 58 -3.78 -5.20 19.25
C HIS A 58 -4.68 -5.12 18.00
N GLU A 59 -5.31 -6.23 17.59
CA GLU A 59 -6.32 -6.26 16.52
C GLU A 59 -7.64 -5.55 16.89
N SER A 60 -8.05 -5.62 18.15
CA SER A 60 -9.29 -4.99 18.65
C SER A 60 -9.21 -3.46 18.65
N SER A 61 -8.00 -2.93 18.87
CA SER A 61 -7.74 -1.48 18.79
C SER A 61 -7.81 -0.95 17.35
N CYS A 62 -7.36 -1.74 16.36
CA CYS A 62 -7.48 -1.36 14.95
C CYS A 62 -8.91 -1.55 14.40
N THR A 63 -9.63 -2.57 14.86
CA THR A 63 -11.01 -2.84 14.41
C THR A 63 -12.04 -1.89 15.02
N SER A 64 -11.81 -1.37 16.23
CA SER A 64 -12.69 -0.34 16.84
C SER A 64 -12.59 1.03 16.17
N PHE A 65 -11.46 1.38 15.55
CA PHE A 65 -11.32 2.57 14.71
C PHE A 65 -12.13 2.49 13.39
N ILE A 66 -12.56 1.28 13.01
CA ILE A 66 -13.21 1.00 11.73
C ILE A 66 -14.73 1.10 11.78
N LEU A 67 -15.36 0.90 12.95
CA LEU A 67 -16.83 0.87 13.04
C LEU A 67 -17.48 2.19 13.47
N ASN A 68 -16.71 3.20 13.87
CA ASN A 68 -17.31 4.50 14.15
C ASN A 68 -17.58 5.25 12.85
N ASN A 69 -18.87 5.47 12.58
CA ASN A 69 -19.35 6.21 11.41
C ASN A 69 -18.65 7.58 11.29
N GLU A 70 -18.30 8.19 12.41
CA GLU A 70 -17.63 9.50 12.49
C GLU A 70 -16.23 9.52 11.84
N ASP A 71 -15.38 8.51 12.06
CA ASP A 71 -14.01 8.50 11.51
C ASP A 71 -14.01 8.16 10.01
N SER A 72 -14.94 7.32 9.58
CA SER A 72 -15.19 7.07 8.16
C SER A 72 -15.67 8.33 7.46
N ILE A 73 -16.61 9.08 8.06
CA ILE A 73 -17.08 10.37 7.53
C ILE A 73 -15.92 11.37 7.43
N ARG A 74 -15.07 11.50 8.46
CA ARG A 74 -13.88 12.38 8.42
C ARG A 74 -12.93 12.02 7.28
N PHE A 75 -12.70 10.72 7.04
CA PHE A 75 -11.88 10.26 5.91
C PHE A 75 -12.49 10.68 4.57
N PHE A 76 -13.78 10.48 4.36
CA PHE A 76 -14.46 10.90 3.12
C PHE A 76 -14.45 12.43 2.94
N ILE A 77 -14.63 13.19 4.02
CA ILE A 77 -14.52 14.66 4.00
C ILE A 77 -13.10 15.07 3.61
N LEU A 78 -12.07 14.45 4.18
CA LEU A 78 -10.67 14.72 3.84
C LEU A 78 -10.39 14.38 2.37
N ALA A 79 -10.88 13.23 1.89
CA ALA A 79 -10.77 12.82 0.50
C ALA A 79 -11.42 13.85 -0.45
N ALA A 80 -12.63 14.30 -0.12
CA ALA A 80 -13.34 15.31 -0.90
C ALA A 80 -12.62 16.66 -0.89
N LEU A 81 -12.05 17.08 0.26
CA LEU A 81 -11.26 18.30 0.38
C LEU A 81 -9.99 18.21 -0.49
N ILE A 82 -9.30 17.07 -0.49
CA ILE A 82 -8.14 16.86 -1.36
C ILE A 82 -8.57 16.90 -2.82
N ILE A 83 -9.62 16.19 -3.24
CA ILE A 83 -10.09 16.23 -4.63
C ILE A 83 -10.41 17.66 -5.05
N LEU A 84 -11.09 18.44 -4.20
CA LEU A 84 -11.37 19.85 -4.47
C LEU A 84 -10.06 20.66 -4.62
N TYR A 85 -9.11 20.47 -3.70
CA TYR A 85 -7.79 21.09 -3.76
C TYR A 85 -7.08 20.78 -5.09
N MET A 86 -7.12 19.51 -5.53
CA MET A 86 -6.55 19.08 -6.81
C MET A 86 -7.22 19.75 -8.00
N THR A 87 -8.56 19.82 -8.02
CA THR A 87 -9.30 20.45 -9.12
C THR A 87 -9.02 21.95 -9.22
N VAL A 88 -8.90 22.64 -8.09
CA VAL A 88 -8.52 24.06 -8.06
C VAL A 88 -7.08 24.24 -8.56
N GLY A 89 -6.14 23.42 -8.08
CA GLY A 89 -4.76 23.44 -8.57
C GLY A 89 -4.68 23.20 -10.08
N ALA A 90 -5.42 22.20 -10.58
CA ALA A 90 -5.47 21.87 -12.00
C ALA A 90 -6.01 23.03 -12.84
N ALA A 91 -7.08 23.68 -12.40
CA ALA A 91 -7.63 24.85 -13.08
C ALA A 91 -6.64 26.02 -13.12
N VAL A 92 -5.89 26.25 -12.03
CA VAL A 92 -4.86 27.29 -11.97
C VAL A 92 -3.70 26.98 -12.91
N PHE A 93 -3.16 25.77 -12.89
CA PHE A 93 -2.07 25.39 -13.79
C PHE A 93 -2.49 25.38 -15.25
N PHE A 94 -3.72 24.91 -15.54
CA PHE A 94 -4.31 24.99 -16.87
C PHE A 94 -4.37 26.46 -17.34
N ALA A 95 -4.90 27.37 -16.53
CA ALA A 95 -5.00 28.78 -16.89
C ALA A 95 -3.64 29.48 -17.04
N LEU A 96 -2.62 29.07 -16.26
CA LEU A 96 -1.29 29.66 -16.30
C LEU A 96 -0.43 29.15 -17.45
N GLU A 97 -0.51 27.86 -17.79
CA GLU A 97 0.43 27.21 -18.72
C GLU A 97 -0.17 26.96 -20.11
N GLU A 98 -1.50 26.79 -20.25
CA GLU A 98 -2.14 26.54 -21.55
C GLU A 98 -1.93 27.65 -22.59
N PRO A 99 -2.00 28.95 -22.24
CA PRO A 99 -1.79 30.02 -23.21
C PRO A 99 -0.36 29.99 -23.77
N HIS A 100 0.61 29.73 -22.89
CA HIS A 100 2.03 29.70 -23.22
C HIS A 100 2.40 28.45 -24.04
N GLU A 101 1.78 27.31 -23.75
CA GLU A 101 1.92 26.11 -24.56
C GLU A 101 1.36 26.34 -25.98
N THR A 102 0.18 26.94 -26.08
CA THR A 102 -0.47 27.23 -27.38
C THR A 102 0.35 28.20 -28.23
N GLU A 103 0.96 29.23 -27.64
CA GLU A 103 1.81 30.17 -28.37
C GLU A 103 3.09 29.52 -28.91
N ARG A 104 3.73 28.67 -28.10
CA ARG A 104 4.91 27.90 -28.52
C ARG A 104 4.59 26.91 -29.63
N LEU A 105 3.46 26.21 -29.51
CA LEU A 105 3.00 25.27 -30.51
C LEU A 105 2.70 25.97 -31.84
N LYS A 106 2.06 27.15 -31.81
CA LYS A 106 1.84 27.96 -33.02
C LYS A 106 3.14 28.42 -33.65
N SER A 107 4.05 28.97 -32.85
CA SER A 107 5.36 29.45 -33.34
C SER A 107 6.15 28.32 -33.98
N PHE A 108 6.15 27.14 -33.35
CA PHE A 108 6.78 25.94 -33.90
C PHE A 108 6.13 25.48 -35.20
N GLN A 109 4.80 25.39 -35.27
CA GLN A 109 4.09 25.00 -36.49
C GLN A 109 4.39 25.96 -37.65
N THR A 110 4.46 27.27 -37.37
CA THR A 110 4.85 28.27 -38.37
C THR A 110 6.28 28.05 -38.85
N SER A 111 7.26 27.94 -37.94
CA SER A 111 8.66 27.69 -38.31
C SER A 111 8.82 26.40 -39.13
N LEU A 112 8.14 25.32 -38.71
CA LEU A 112 8.18 24.04 -39.41
C LEU A 112 7.55 24.13 -40.81
N SER A 113 6.43 24.84 -40.96
CA SER A 113 5.80 25.02 -42.27
C SER A 113 6.68 25.80 -43.26
N LEU A 114 7.38 26.83 -42.77
CA LEU A 114 8.32 27.62 -43.56
C LEU A 114 9.53 26.77 -43.98
N SER A 115 10.16 26.04 -43.04
CA SER A 115 11.30 25.18 -43.37
C SER A 115 10.93 24.07 -44.36
N ILE A 116 9.72 23.49 -44.26
CA ILE A 116 9.24 22.49 -45.21
C ILE A 116 9.02 23.11 -46.60
N GLU A 117 8.44 24.30 -46.68
CA GLU A 117 8.22 24.99 -47.95
C GLU A 117 9.54 25.36 -48.63
N ASP A 118 10.51 25.88 -47.87
CA ASP A 118 11.85 26.20 -48.35
C ASP A 118 12.58 24.95 -48.86
N ILE A 119 12.52 23.85 -48.12
CA ILE A 119 13.13 22.57 -48.55
C ILE A 119 12.44 22.04 -49.80
N LYS A 120 11.12 22.14 -49.90
CA LYS A 120 10.37 21.70 -51.08
C LYS A 120 10.78 22.50 -52.33
N ALA A 121 10.92 23.81 -52.21
CA ALA A 121 11.42 24.67 -53.29
C ALA A 121 12.88 24.33 -53.67
N SER A 122 13.74 24.07 -52.69
CA SER A 122 15.13 23.63 -52.90
C SER A 122 15.25 22.26 -53.56
N ILE A 123 14.35 21.31 -53.26
CA ILE A 123 14.27 20.00 -53.92
C ILE A 123 13.91 20.17 -55.40
N GLU A 124 12.90 20.99 -55.71
CA GLU A 124 12.47 21.25 -57.08
C GLU A 124 13.56 21.95 -57.90
N GLY A 125 14.35 22.82 -57.27
CA GLY A 125 15.55 23.44 -57.83
C GLY A 125 16.82 22.57 -57.84
N ARG A 126 16.79 21.35 -57.29
CA ARG A 126 17.97 20.47 -57.08
C ARG A 126 19.15 21.13 -56.34
N ASN A 127 18.87 22.06 -55.42
CA ASN A 127 19.88 22.79 -54.66
C ASN A 127 19.58 22.77 -53.16
N ILE A 128 19.55 21.57 -52.59
CA ILE A 128 19.38 21.36 -51.15
C ILE A 128 20.72 21.58 -50.47
N THR A 129 20.73 22.42 -49.43
CA THR A 129 21.92 22.66 -48.63
C THR A 129 21.85 21.84 -47.34
N MET A 130 22.99 21.32 -46.87
CA MET A 130 23.08 20.57 -45.60
C MET A 130 22.51 21.36 -44.41
N VAL A 131 22.73 22.68 -44.40
CA VAL A 131 22.21 23.60 -43.38
C VAL A 131 20.69 23.54 -43.25
N GLN A 132 19.95 23.42 -44.35
CA GLN A 132 18.48 23.33 -44.34
C GLN A 132 18.02 22.02 -43.69
N ILE A 133 18.76 20.93 -43.91
CA ILE A 133 18.47 19.62 -43.32
C ILE A 133 18.77 19.65 -41.82
N GLU A 134 19.90 20.24 -41.41
CA GLU A 134 20.27 20.40 -40.00
C GLU A 134 19.25 21.25 -39.23
N GLU A 135 18.78 22.35 -39.82
CA GLU A 135 17.75 23.21 -39.24
C GLU A 135 16.43 22.45 -39.04
N LEU A 136 15.98 21.68 -40.04
CA LEU A 136 14.77 20.87 -39.93
C LEU A 136 14.90 19.77 -38.86
N LEU A 137 16.04 19.08 -38.80
CA LEU A 137 16.30 18.07 -37.77
C LEU A 137 16.34 18.68 -36.37
N TYR A 138 16.94 19.87 -36.23
CA TYR A 138 16.98 20.62 -34.97
C TYR A 138 15.59 21.02 -34.50
N LEU A 139 14.78 21.62 -35.39
CA LEU A 139 13.39 22.00 -35.11
C LEU A 139 12.56 20.79 -34.70
N TRP A 140 12.68 19.68 -35.44
CA TRP A 140 11.94 18.46 -35.15
C TRP A 140 12.36 17.79 -33.84
N GLY A 141 13.66 17.76 -33.54
CA GLY A 141 14.20 17.26 -32.27
C GLY A 141 13.67 18.06 -31.08
N ASN A 142 13.73 19.39 -31.15
CA ASN A 142 13.26 20.27 -30.09
C ASN A 142 11.75 20.12 -29.83
N ALA A 143 10.93 19.99 -30.88
CA ALA A 143 9.50 19.75 -30.73
C ALA A 143 9.14 18.35 -30.24
N SER A 144 10.00 17.37 -30.46
CA SER A 144 9.81 16.01 -29.94
C SER A 144 9.99 15.99 -28.42
N GLU A 145 10.99 16.70 -27.90
CA GLU A 145 11.19 16.89 -26.45
C GLU A 145 10.02 17.65 -25.81
N ASP A 146 9.54 18.69 -26.48
CA ASP A 146 8.37 19.45 -26.05
C ASP A 146 7.04 18.69 -26.22
N GLY A 147 7.04 17.52 -26.87
CA GLY A 147 5.88 16.64 -27.03
C GLY A 147 4.91 17.07 -28.14
N PHE A 148 5.21 18.15 -28.85
CA PHE A 148 4.36 18.75 -29.89
C PHE A 148 4.19 17.86 -31.13
N VAL A 149 5.14 16.97 -31.41
CA VAL A 149 5.09 16.05 -32.56
C VAL A 149 3.99 14.98 -32.40
N SER A 150 3.63 14.63 -31.17
CA SER A 150 2.64 13.57 -30.87
C SER A 150 1.19 14.07 -30.79
N SER A 151 0.94 15.36 -31.02
CA SER A 151 -0.37 16.02 -30.83
C SER A 151 -0.95 15.93 -29.39
N ASN A 152 -0.22 15.37 -28.43
CA ASN A 152 -0.62 15.36 -27.03
C ASN A 152 -0.20 16.67 -26.38
N ARG A 153 -1.17 17.57 -26.18
CA ARG A 153 -0.95 18.79 -25.38
C ARG A 153 -0.65 18.37 -23.94
N LYS A 154 0.43 18.89 -23.36
CA LYS A 154 0.85 18.59 -21.98
C LYS A 154 0.00 19.36 -20.96
N TRP A 155 -0.50 20.54 -21.33
CA TRP A 155 -1.28 21.43 -20.45
C TRP A 155 -2.75 21.56 -20.87
N ASP A 156 -3.40 20.45 -21.20
CA ASP A 156 -4.86 20.39 -21.16
C ASP A 156 -5.35 20.23 -19.71
N TYR A 157 -6.67 20.29 -19.47
CA TYR A 157 -7.20 20.18 -18.10
C TYR A 157 -6.87 18.81 -17.48
N ALA A 158 -6.93 17.72 -18.27
CA ALA A 158 -6.62 16.38 -17.79
C ALA A 158 -5.12 16.21 -17.50
N GLY A 159 -4.24 16.72 -18.36
CA GLY A 159 -2.80 16.77 -18.15
C GLY A 159 -2.41 17.63 -16.96
N SER A 160 -3.08 18.77 -16.75
CA SER A 160 -2.89 19.63 -15.58
C SER A 160 -3.32 18.92 -14.29
N PHE A 161 -4.44 18.19 -14.32
CA PHE A 161 -4.89 17.38 -13.18
C PHE A 161 -3.92 16.24 -12.90
N HIS A 162 -3.42 15.55 -13.93
CA HIS A 162 -2.41 14.51 -13.79
C HIS A 162 -1.10 15.07 -13.21
N PHE A 163 -0.65 16.24 -13.68
CA PHE A 163 0.51 16.93 -13.12
C PHE A 163 0.30 17.21 -11.62
N VAL A 164 -0.82 17.82 -11.26
CA VAL A 164 -1.16 18.11 -9.86
C VAL A 164 -1.23 16.84 -9.02
N TYR A 165 -1.82 15.76 -9.55
CA TYR A 165 -1.78 14.41 -8.96
C TYR A 165 -0.37 13.97 -8.63
N THR A 166 0.56 14.02 -9.59
CA THR A 166 1.95 13.60 -9.36
C THR A 166 2.70 14.44 -8.34
N VAL A 167 2.33 15.72 -8.19
CA VAL A 167 2.90 16.62 -7.18
C VAL A 167 2.41 16.24 -5.78
N VAL A 168 1.10 16.04 -5.60
CA VAL A 168 0.50 15.70 -4.30
C VAL A 168 0.81 14.27 -3.89
N SER A 169 0.88 13.33 -4.83
CA SER A 169 1.31 11.95 -4.59
C SER A 169 2.81 11.81 -4.37
N THR A 170 3.58 12.88 -4.56
CA THR A 170 5.05 12.90 -4.51
C THR A 170 5.72 11.92 -5.48
N THR A 171 5.00 11.48 -6.53
CA THR A 171 5.55 10.57 -7.55
C THR A 171 6.54 11.30 -8.45
N GLY A 172 6.19 12.51 -8.91
CA GLY A 172 7.11 13.41 -9.62
C GLY A 172 7.88 12.82 -10.80
N PHE A 173 7.19 12.38 -11.88
CA PHE A 173 7.86 11.80 -13.06
C PHE A 173 8.81 12.74 -13.80
N GLY A 174 8.72 14.06 -13.59
CA GLY A 174 9.61 15.06 -14.21
C GLY A 174 9.37 15.35 -15.69
N ALA A 175 8.47 14.62 -16.36
CA ALA A 175 8.17 14.79 -17.79
C ALA A 175 7.40 16.08 -18.13
N THR A 176 6.72 16.67 -17.14
CA THR A 176 5.92 17.89 -17.30
C THR A 176 6.22 18.82 -16.14
N ALA A 177 6.71 20.03 -16.42
CA ALA A 177 7.03 21.04 -15.43
C ALA A 177 6.57 22.42 -15.93
N PRO A 178 6.03 23.28 -15.05
CA PRO A 178 5.55 24.60 -15.44
C PRO A 178 6.71 25.43 -15.97
N ASN A 179 6.51 26.04 -17.13
CA ASN A 179 7.50 26.85 -17.80
C ASN A 179 7.35 28.33 -17.43
N THR A 180 6.15 28.76 -17.07
CA THR A 180 5.90 30.15 -16.66
C THR A 180 6.50 30.44 -15.28
N SER A 181 6.97 31.67 -15.08
CA SER A 181 7.43 32.12 -13.77
C SER A 181 6.30 32.02 -12.73
N GLY A 182 5.07 32.39 -13.08
CA GLY A 182 3.90 32.30 -12.20
C GLY A 182 3.62 30.85 -11.75
N GLY A 183 3.61 29.90 -12.69
CA GLY A 183 3.41 28.48 -12.41
C GLY A 183 4.49 27.90 -11.51
N LYS A 184 5.76 28.29 -11.70
CA LYS A 184 6.88 27.86 -10.84
C LYS A 184 6.74 28.36 -9.41
N ILE A 185 6.41 29.65 -9.22
CA ILE A 185 6.18 30.19 -7.87
C ILE A 185 4.98 29.51 -7.22
N PHE A 186 3.87 29.36 -7.95
CA PHE A 186 2.68 28.69 -7.45
C PHE A 186 2.98 27.24 -7.04
N LEU A 187 3.74 26.50 -7.86
CA LEU A 187 4.14 25.13 -7.58
C LEU A 187 4.92 24.98 -6.26
N ILE A 188 5.76 25.94 -5.88
CA ILE A 188 6.50 25.88 -4.62
C ILE A 188 5.53 25.93 -3.43
N PHE A 189 4.65 26.92 -3.39
CA PHE A 189 3.69 27.08 -2.28
C PHE A 189 2.63 25.97 -2.28
N TYR A 190 2.08 25.66 -3.45
CA TYR A 190 1.11 24.59 -3.65
C TYR A 190 1.69 23.22 -3.33
N GLY A 191 2.95 22.96 -3.73
CA GLY A 191 3.63 21.69 -3.48
C GLY A 191 3.83 21.41 -2.00
N LEU A 192 4.17 22.43 -1.20
CA LEU A 192 4.36 22.27 0.25
C LEU A 192 3.08 21.86 0.98
N LEU A 193 1.97 22.56 0.69
CA LEU A 193 0.65 22.25 1.26
C LEU A 193 0.12 20.92 0.73
N GLY A 194 0.26 20.71 -0.58
CA GLY A 194 -0.15 19.49 -1.27
C GLY A 194 0.56 18.27 -0.70
N CYS A 195 1.88 18.27 -0.60
CA CYS A 195 2.65 17.17 -0.03
C CYS A 195 2.23 16.85 1.41
N SER A 196 2.08 17.87 2.25
CA SER A 196 1.65 17.69 3.65
C SER A 196 0.25 17.04 3.74
N SER A 197 -0.70 17.53 2.94
CA SER A 197 -2.06 16.96 2.87
C SER A 197 -2.08 15.55 2.24
N GLY A 198 -1.26 15.31 1.22
CA GLY A 198 -1.14 14.04 0.53
C GLY A 198 -0.63 12.95 1.47
N ILE A 199 0.47 13.21 2.18
CA ILE A 199 1.03 12.27 3.18
C ILE A 199 -0.01 11.93 4.25
N LEU A 200 -0.73 12.93 4.79
CA LEU A 200 -1.78 12.70 5.78
C LEU A 200 -2.87 11.76 5.23
N PHE A 201 -3.32 12.01 4.01
CA PHE A 201 -4.34 11.18 3.36
C PHE A 201 -3.84 9.78 3.04
N PHE A 202 -2.63 9.64 2.50
CA PHE A 202 -2.04 8.32 2.21
C PHE A 202 -1.86 7.51 3.49
N ASN A 203 -1.42 8.12 4.59
CA ASN A 203 -1.30 7.43 5.87
C ASN A 203 -2.66 6.85 6.33
N LEU A 204 -3.71 7.66 6.30
CA LEU A 204 -5.06 7.21 6.67
C LEU A 204 -5.62 6.18 5.68
N PHE A 205 -5.36 6.36 4.39
CA PHE A 205 -5.79 5.44 3.35
C PHE A 205 -5.11 4.08 3.47
N LEU A 206 -3.81 4.05 3.75
CA LEU A 206 -3.04 2.82 3.97
C LEU A 206 -3.53 2.06 5.20
N GLU A 207 -3.85 2.75 6.30
CA GLU A 207 -4.45 2.13 7.49
C GLU A 207 -5.78 1.42 7.16
N ARG A 208 -6.62 2.06 6.35
CA ARG A 208 -7.89 1.48 5.88
C ARG A 208 -7.65 0.28 4.96
N ILE A 209 -6.69 0.36 4.03
CA ILE A 209 -6.32 -0.76 3.15
C ILE A 209 -5.84 -1.96 3.97
N ILE A 210 -4.92 -1.76 4.91
CA ILE A 210 -4.39 -2.84 5.75
C ILE A 210 -5.53 -3.54 6.48
N THR A 211 -6.49 -2.78 7.00
CA THR A 211 -7.61 -3.39 7.71
C THR A 211 -8.53 -4.18 6.79
N VAL A 212 -8.80 -3.69 5.58
CA VAL A 212 -9.55 -4.44 4.58
C VAL A 212 -8.81 -5.72 4.22
N ILE A 213 -7.49 -5.67 4.06
CA ILE A 213 -6.66 -6.86 3.81
C ILE A 213 -6.76 -7.84 4.98
N THR A 214 -6.64 -7.40 6.24
CA THR A 214 -6.80 -8.26 7.42
C THR A 214 -8.19 -8.87 7.49
N TRP A 215 -9.23 -8.11 7.16
CA TRP A 215 -10.59 -8.62 7.08
C TRP A 215 -10.72 -9.70 5.99
N ILE A 216 -10.19 -9.46 4.78
CA ILE A 216 -10.17 -10.45 3.70
C ILE A 216 -9.39 -11.70 4.14
N MET A 217 -8.20 -11.54 4.73
CA MET A 217 -7.40 -12.65 5.25
C MET A 217 -8.18 -13.48 6.29
N LYS A 218 -8.90 -12.84 7.21
CA LYS A 218 -9.77 -13.53 8.18
C LYS A 218 -10.91 -14.27 7.52
N VAL A 219 -11.55 -13.67 6.52
CA VAL A 219 -12.63 -14.32 5.75
C VAL A 219 -12.10 -15.55 5.01
N LEU A 220 -10.93 -15.44 4.38
CA LEU A 220 -10.28 -16.56 3.69
C LEU A 220 -9.86 -17.66 4.67
N ASN A 221 -9.25 -17.31 5.81
CA ASN A 221 -8.83 -18.28 6.82
C ASN A 221 -10.02 -19.01 7.45
N LYS A 222 -11.11 -18.29 7.73
CA LYS A 222 -12.35 -18.91 8.24
C LYS A 222 -12.92 -19.94 7.25
N ARG A 223 -12.92 -19.63 5.95
CA ARG A 223 -13.35 -20.59 4.93
C ARG A 223 -12.42 -21.80 4.85
N GLN A 224 -11.12 -21.59 5.06
CA GLN A 224 -10.15 -22.67 5.08
C GLN A 224 -10.33 -23.59 6.30
N ASP A 225 -10.58 -23.02 7.48
CA ASP A 225 -10.85 -23.79 8.71
C ASP A 225 -12.14 -24.63 8.57
N GLU A 226 -13.21 -24.07 8.01
CA GLU A 226 -14.46 -24.79 7.74
C GLU A 226 -14.25 -25.97 6.76
N HIS A 227 -13.47 -25.76 5.70
CA HIS A 227 -13.08 -26.84 4.78
C HIS A 227 -12.19 -27.91 5.44
N LEU A 228 -11.30 -27.52 6.36
CA LEU A 228 -10.42 -28.45 7.07
C LEU A 228 -11.20 -29.30 8.07
N GLN A 229 -12.18 -28.71 8.78
CA GLN A 229 -13.05 -29.43 9.70
C GLN A 229 -14.02 -30.37 8.98
N LEU A 230 -14.59 -29.94 7.85
CA LEU A 230 -15.42 -30.80 7.01
C LEU A 230 -14.63 -32.01 6.50
N LYS A 231 -13.36 -31.81 6.11
CA LYS A 231 -12.48 -32.91 5.67
C LYS A 231 -12.13 -33.87 6.81
N ALA A 232 -11.85 -33.35 8.01
CA ALA A 232 -11.58 -34.17 9.20
C ALA A 232 -12.81 -35.00 9.62
N HIS A 233 -14.02 -34.44 9.53
CA HIS A 233 -15.25 -35.18 9.83
C HIS A 233 -15.62 -36.22 8.77
N SER A 234 -15.28 -36.01 7.50
CA SER A 234 -15.43 -37.03 6.47
C SER A 234 -14.42 -38.18 6.61
N GLU A 235 -13.19 -37.90 7.03
CA GLU A 235 -12.15 -38.93 7.31
C GLU A 235 -12.47 -39.75 8.58
N GLU A 236 -13.07 -39.16 9.62
CA GLU A 236 -13.51 -39.91 10.81
C GLU A 236 -14.72 -40.81 10.55
N ARG A 237 -15.59 -40.44 9.60
CA ARG A 237 -16.80 -41.20 9.25
C ARG A 237 -16.55 -42.28 8.19
N SER A 238 -15.39 -42.27 7.53
CA SER A 238 -14.97 -43.24 6.52
C SER A 238 -13.97 -44.28 7.05
N ASN A 239 -13.74 -44.35 8.37
CA ASN A 239 -12.89 -45.39 8.98
C ASN A 239 -13.63 -46.70 9.27
N ASP A 240 -14.90 -46.83 8.84
CA ASP A 240 -15.70 -48.05 9.04
C ASP A 240 -16.00 -48.82 7.75
N ASP A 241 -15.64 -48.33 6.55
CA ASP A 241 -15.85 -49.09 5.31
C ASP A 241 -14.67 -48.93 4.36
N ASP A 242 -14.23 -50.07 3.83
CA ASP A 242 -13.00 -50.34 3.11
C ASP A 242 -12.74 -49.47 1.85
N ASP A 243 -11.44 -49.39 1.52
CA ASP A 243 -10.80 -49.11 0.23
C ASP A 243 -11.71 -48.70 -0.94
N VAL A 244 -11.43 -47.54 -1.57
CA VAL A 244 -11.41 -47.31 -3.03
C VAL A 244 -11.34 -45.80 -3.35
N LEU A 245 -10.38 -45.47 -4.22
CA LEU A 245 -10.15 -44.22 -4.98
C LEU A 245 -9.32 -43.10 -4.34
N ASP A 246 -8.06 -43.05 -4.79
CA ASP A 246 -7.34 -41.83 -5.10
C ASP A 246 -8.27 -40.84 -5.82
N ASP A 247 -8.70 -39.75 -5.18
CA ASP A 247 -8.80 -38.47 -5.87
C ASP A 247 -8.99 -37.28 -4.92
N TRP A 248 -8.42 -36.17 -5.35
CA TRP A 248 -8.72 -34.79 -4.96
C TRP A 248 -7.94 -34.13 -3.81
N LYS A 249 -6.83 -33.48 -4.20
CA LYS A 249 -6.30 -32.27 -3.55
C LYS A 249 -6.80 -31.03 -4.31
N PRO A 250 -7.81 -30.28 -3.81
CA PRO A 250 -8.32 -29.10 -4.52
C PRO A 250 -7.38 -27.89 -4.50
N SER A 251 -6.47 -27.77 -3.53
CA SER A 251 -5.86 -26.48 -3.22
C SER A 251 -4.83 -25.98 -4.24
N VAL A 252 -4.10 -26.87 -4.92
CA VAL A 252 -2.97 -26.47 -5.77
C VAL A 252 -3.43 -26.04 -7.16
N TYR A 253 -4.45 -26.70 -7.72
CA TYR A 253 -4.94 -26.41 -9.06
C TYR A 253 -5.63 -25.06 -9.18
N TRP A 254 -6.39 -24.64 -8.16
CA TRP A 254 -6.99 -23.30 -8.14
C TRP A 254 -5.92 -22.20 -8.09
N VAL A 255 -4.88 -22.38 -7.28
CA VAL A 255 -3.77 -21.43 -7.18
C VAL A 255 -3.00 -21.36 -8.51
N ILE A 256 -2.70 -22.50 -9.14
CA ILE A 256 -2.05 -22.54 -10.45
C ILE A 256 -2.94 -21.88 -11.51
N PHE A 257 -4.26 -22.12 -11.49
CA PHE A 257 -5.20 -21.52 -12.42
C PHE A 257 -5.28 -19.99 -12.29
N TYR A 258 -5.35 -19.46 -11.07
CA TYR A 258 -5.32 -18.01 -10.86
C TYR A 258 -3.99 -17.39 -11.27
N LEU A 259 -2.87 -18.07 -11.01
CA LEU A 259 -1.54 -17.60 -11.42
C LEU A 259 -1.35 -17.58 -12.94
N THR A 260 -1.90 -18.55 -13.67
CA THR A 260 -1.83 -18.58 -15.14
C THR A 260 -2.77 -17.58 -15.80
N VAL A 261 -3.97 -17.36 -15.24
CA VAL A 261 -4.88 -16.33 -15.73
C VAL A 261 -4.28 -14.95 -15.50
N PHE A 262 -3.70 -14.70 -14.32
CA PHE A 262 -3.08 -13.42 -13.98
C PHE A 262 -1.87 -13.10 -14.87
N SER A 263 -0.99 -14.07 -15.14
CA SER A 263 0.17 -13.87 -16.01
C SER A 263 -0.20 -13.62 -17.48
N ALA A 264 -1.27 -14.25 -17.97
CA ALA A 264 -1.75 -14.04 -19.34
C ALA A 264 -2.40 -12.66 -19.55
N THR A 265 -2.99 -12.07 -18.50
CA THR A 265 -3.64 -10.75 -18.59
C THR A 265 -2.70 -9.55 -18.45
N PHE A 266 -1.53 -9.72 -17.83
CA PHE A 266 -0.59 -8.63 -17.54
C PHE A 266 0.76 -8.76 -18.27
N GLY A 267 1.01 -9.87 -18.96
CA GLY A 267 2.24 -10.14 -19.69
C GLY A 267 2.17 -9.94 -21.21
N GLY A 268 1.17 -9.23 -21.73
CA GLY A 268 0.96 -8.98 -23.16
C GLY A 268 0.83 -7.50 -23.49
#